data_AF-A0A399YES5-F1
#
_entry.id   AF-A0A399YES5-F1
#
_cell.length_a   1.000
_cell.length_b   1.000
_cell.length_c   1.000
_cell.angle_alpha   90.00
_cell.angle_beta   90.00
_cell.angle_gamma   90.00
#
_symmetry.space_group_name_H-M   'P 1'
#
loop_
_entity.id
_entity.type
_entity.pdbx_description
1 polymer ?
#
loop_
_entity_poly.entity_id
_entity_poly.type
_entity_poly.pdbx_seq_one_letter_code
_entity_poly.pdbx_strand_id
1 'polypeptide(L)' 'IINSYVGPYTSIDHHVTVENSEIEHSMVLENSKISDIEARIQDSLIGRDVIISRSPIRPKALKLTVGDHSKVGIL' A
#
# COMPACT_ATOMS: atom_id res chain seq x y z
N ILE A 1 6.75 -1.67 -10.60
CA ILE A 1 5.47 -2.42 -10.51
C ILE A 1 5.75 -3.85 -10.97
N ILE A 2 5.43 -4.85 -10.15
CA ILE A 2 5.83 -6.26 -10.36
C ILE A 2 4.63 -7.16 -10.03
N ASN A 3 4.12 -7.95 -10.98
CA ASN A 3 2.97 -8.85 -10.77
C ASN A 3 1.79 -8.16 -10.06
N SER A 4 1.54 -6.92 -10.45
CA SER A 4 0.65 -6.01 -9.75
C SER A 4 -0.27 -5.33 -10.74
N TYR A 5 -1.46 -5.01 -10.26
CA TYR A 5 -2.43 -4.25 -11.02
C TYR A 5 -2.57 -2.86 -10.41
N VAL A 6 -2.39 -1.85 -11.27
CA VAL A 6 -2.61 -0.44 -10.96
C VAL A 6 -3.79 0.01 -11.80
N GLY A 7 -4.96 0.14 -11.18
CA GLY A 7 -6.17 0.55 -11.87
C GLY A 7 -6.37 2.06 -11.89
N PRO A 8 -7.53 2.50 -12.38
CA PRO A 8 -7.78 3.90 -12.73
C PRO A 8 -7.74 4.82 -11.50
N TYR A 9 -7.52 6.11 -11.78
CA TYR A 9 -7.44 7.16 -10.77
C TYR A 9 -6.37 6.91 -9.70
N THR A 10 -5.30 6.20 -10.07
CA THR A 10 -4.16 5.93 -9.19
C THR A 10 -2.93 6.70 -9.66
N SER A 11 -2.27 7.38 -8.72
CA SER A 11 -0.97 8.02 -8.96
C SER A 11 0.11 7.34 -8.14
N ILE A 12 1.23 7.01 -8.79
CA ILE A 12 2.39 6.37 -8.17
C ILE A 12 3.60 7.28 -8.41
N ASP A 13 4.20 7.78 -7.34
CA ASP A 13 5.37 8.66 -7.41
C ASP A 13 6.68 7.88 -7.64
N HIS A 14 7.79 8.59 -7.73
CA HIS A 14 9.11 8.04 -8.01
C HIS A 14 9.60 7.12 -6.88
N HIS A 15 10.39 6.11 -7.26
CA HIS A 15 10.98 5.13 -6.34
C HIS A 15 9.96 4.30 -5.54
N VAL A 16 8.70 4.24 -5.99
CA VAL A 16 7.69 3.35 -5.41
C VAL A 16 7.80 1.95 -6.00
N THR A 17 7.71 0.94 -5.13
CA THR A 17 7.57 -0.46 -5.53
C THR A 17 6.20 -0.99 -5.11
N VAL A 18 5.45 -1.51 -6.08
CA VAL A 18 4.21 -2.28 -5.84
C VAL A 18 4.43 -3.67 -6.41
N GLU A 19 4.32 -4.68 -5.55
CA GLU A 19 4.60 -6.08 -5.85
C GLU A 19 3.46 -6.99 -5.36
N ASN A 20 3.01 -7.93 -6.19
CA ASN A 20 1.99 -8.94 -5.84
C ASN A 20 0.74 -8.34 -5.16
N SER A 21 0.31 -7.16 -5.63
CA SER A 21 -0.74 -6.34 -5.00
C SER A 21 -1.59 -5.63 -6.05
N GLU A 22 -2.83 -5.32 -5.69
CA GLU A 22 -3.77 -4.53 -6.50
C GLU A 22 -4.03 -3.17 -5.85
N ILE A 23 -4.02 -2.09 -6.64
CA ILE A 23 -4.28 -0.72 -6.17
C ILE A 23 -5.15 0.07 -7.16
N GLU A 24 -6.16 0.79 -6.66
CA GLU A 24 -7.05 1.68 -7.42
C GLU A 24 -7.37 2.95 -6.63
N HIS A 25 -7.81 4.04 -7.30
CA HIS A 25 -8.33 5.25 -6.64
C HIS A 25 -7.42 5.79 -5.51
N SER A 26 -6.09 5.72 -5.70
CA SER A 26 -5.13 5.97 -4.62
C SER A 26 -3.94 6.81 -5.06
N MET A 27 -3.27 7.47 -4.10
CA MET A 27 -2.00 8.16 -4.32
C MET A 27 -0.90 7.51 -3.47
N VAL A 28 0.23 7.17 -4.08
CA VAL A 28 1.40 6.61 -3.39
C VAL A 28 2.59 7.54 -3.59
N LEU A 29 3.07 8.13 -2.49
CA LEU A 29 4.21 9.04 -2.49
C LEU A 29 5.55 8.28 -2.48
N GLU A 30 6.62 9.02 -2.71
CA GLU A 30 7.94 8.53 -3.02
C GLU A 30 8.55 7.58 -1.98
N ASN A 31 9.46 6.73 -2.45
CA ASN A 31 10.22 5.76 -1.65
C ASN A 31 9.37 4.71 -0.90
N SER A 32 8.10 4.56 -1.24
CA SER A 32 7.20 3.59 -0.60
C SER A 32 7.27 2.20 -1.23
N LYS A 33 7.03 1.17 -0.41
CA LYS A 33 6.97 -0.23 -0.83
C LYS A 33 5.67 -0.89 -0.39
N ILE A 34 4.97 -1.49 -1.35
CA ILE A 34 3.75 -2.26 -1.16
C ILE A 34 4.00 -3.68 -1.68
N SER A 35 3.79 -4.69 -0.84
CA SER A 35 4.13 -6.08 -1.18
C SER A 35 3.18 -7.09 -0.56
N ASP A 36 2.78 -8.08 -1.37
CA ASP A 36 2.06 -9.28 -0.95
C ASP A 36 0.72 -8.99 -0.23
N ILE A 37 0.02 -7.96 -0.71
CA ILE A 37 -1.29 -7.57 -0.18
C ILE A 37 -2.38 -8.28 -1.00
N GLU A 38 -2.97 -9.32 -0.39
CA GLU A 38 -4.03 -10.12 -1.02
C GLU A 38 -5.32 -9.33 -1.29
N ALA A 39 -5.58 -8.26 -0.51
CA ALA A 39 -6.74 -7.40 -0.70
C ALA A 39 -6.41 -6.22 -1.61
N ARG A 40 -7.40 -5.75 -2.37
CA ARG A 40 -7.27 -4.53 -3.17
C ARG A 40 -7.11 -3.30 -2.27
N ILE A 41 -6.09 -2.50 -2.52
CA ILE A 41 -5.91 -1.17 -1.93
C ILE A 41 -6.77 -0.19 -2.73
N GLN A 42 -7.67 0.53 -2.07
CA GLN A 42 -8.55 1.51 -2.70
C GLN A 42 -8.71 2.76 -1.83
N ASP A 43 -9.03 3.90 -2.45
CA ASP A 43 -9.41 5.15 -1.77
C ASP A 43 -8.38 5.60 -0.71
N SER A 44 -7.09 5.45 -1.04
CA SER A 44 -5.98 5.57 -0.09
C SER A 44 -4.97 6.64 -0.50
N LEU A 45 -4.45 7.38 0.50
CA LEU A 45 -3.24 8.20 0.36
C LEU A 45 -2.13 7.55 1.18
N ILE A 46 -1.10 7.08 0.50
CA ILE A 46 0.06 6.42 1.07
C ILE A 46 1.21 7.42 1.05
N GLY A 47 1.69 7.79 2.24
CA GLY A 47 2.74 8.78 2.46
C GLY A 47 4.12 8.37 1.93
N ARG A 48 5.12 9.19 2.19
CA ARG A 48 6.53 8.92 1.85
C ARG A 48 7.12 7.83 2.74
N ASP A 49 8.05 7.05 2.19
CA ASP A 49 8.84 6.06 2.93
C ASP A 49 7.95 5.02 3.67
N VAL A 50 6.74 4.75 3.15
CA VAL A 50 5.78 3.82 3.76
C VAL A 50 6.06 2.39 3.28
N ILE A 51 6.05 1.45 4.22
CA ILE A 51 6.13 0.01 3.92
C ILE A 51 4.81 -0.65 4.28
N ILE A 52 4.10 -1.15 3.27
CA ILE A 52 2.92 -2.01 3.41
C ILE A 52 3.32 -3.41 2.97
N SER A 53 3.41 -4.33 3.91
CA SER A 53 3.83 -5.71 3.62
C SER A 53 3.08 -6.70 4.48
N ARG A 54 2.77 -7.86 3.91
CA ARG A 54 2.26 -8.99 4.68
C ARG A 54 3.40 -9.78 5.31
N SER A 55 3.31 -10.03 6.61
CA SER A 55 4.21 -10.98 7.28
C SER A 55 3.84 -12.42 6.91
N PRO A 56 4.79 -13.29 6.53
CA PRO A 56 4.54 -14.71 6.30
C PRO A 56 4.36 -15.49 7.62
N ILE A 57 4.67 -14.89 8.77
CA ILE A 57 4.67 -15.54 10.08
C ILE A 57 3.25 -15.52 10.67
N ARG A 58 2.77 -16.67 11.18
CA ARG A 58 1.50 -16.78 11.90
C ARG A 58 1.69 -16.45 13.39
N PRO A 59 0.68 -15.86 14.08
CA PRO A 59 -0.67 -15.53 13.60
C PRO A 59 -0.73 -14.27 12.73
N LYS A 60 -1.76 -14.14 11.90
CA LYS A 60 -2.00 -12.92 11.12
C LYS A 60 -2.39 -11.79 12.09
N ALA A 61 -1.67 -10.69 12.04
CA ALA A 61 -1.97 -9.49 12.82
C ALA A 61 -1.77 -8.25 11.95
N LEU A 62 -2.58 -7.23 12.19
CA LEU A 62 -2.41 -5.92 11.58
C LEU A 62 -1.41 -5.13 12.44
N LYS A 63 -0.22 -4.89 11.91
CA LYS A 63 0.78 -4.02 12.54
C LYS A 63 0.75 -2.67 11.84
N LEU A 64 0.40 -1.62 12.57
CA LEU A 64 0.29 -0.27 12.04
C LEU A 64 1.28 0.66 12.73
N THR A 65 1.89 1.56 11.97
CA THR A 65 2.60 2.72 12.49
C THR A 65 1.97 3.94 11.83
N VAL A 66 1.32 4.77 12.63
CA VAL A 66 0.40 5.83 12.17
C VAL A 66 0.93 7.16 12.68
N GLY A 67 1.26 8.07 11.76
CA GLY A 67 1.70 9.43 12.08
C GLY A 67 0.55 10.44 12.13
N ASP A 68 0.88 11.71 12.35
CA ASP A 68 -0.12 12.79 12.42
C ASP A 68 -0.92 12.93 11.11
N HIS A 69 -2.22 13.24 11.21
CA HIS A 69 -3.17 13.38 10.10
C HIS A 69 -3.41 12.11 9.26
N SER A 70 -3.12 10.93 9.80
CA SER A 70 -3.37 9.65 9.11
C SER A 70 -4.81 9.15 9.30
N LYS A 71 -5.36 8.49 8.28
CA LYS A 71 -6.66 7.80 8.35
C LYS A 71 -6.47 6.32 7.98
N VAL A 72 -6.93 5.42 8.85
CA VAL A 72 -6.92 3.97 8.60
C VAL A 72 -8.35 3.47 8.53
N GLY A 73 -8.71 2.81 7.43
CA GLY A 73 -9.97 2.10 7.26
C GLY A 73 -9.71 0.60 7.08
N ILE A 74 -10.50 -0.23 7.74
CA ILE A 74 -10.55 -1.68 7.52
C ILE A 74 -11.99 -1.98 7.09
N LEU A 75 -12.14 -2.62 5.93
CA LEU A 75 -13.41 -3.05 5.36
C LEU A 75 -13.42 -4.59 5.28
#